data_AF-A0A7J5F1Y4-F1
#
_entry.id   AF-A0A7J5F1Y4-F1
#
_cell.length_a   1.000
_cell.length_b   1.000
_cell.length_c   1.000
_cell.angle_alpha   90.00
_cell.angle_beta   90.00
_cell.angle_gamma   90.00
#
_symmetry.space_group_name_H-M   'P 1'
#
loop_
_entity.id
_entity.type
_entity.pdbx_description
1 polymer ?
#
loop_
_entity_poly.entity_id
_entity_poly.type
_entity_poly.pdbx_seq_one_letter_code
_entity_poly.pdbx_strand_id
1 'polypeptide(L)'
;MTINRSTAFRRSVTLLFGIAAFLSILVPSSANAQGVGISESSIVPDPSAILELRSTARGLLVPRMNTAGRDAIASPAEGLVIFNTTTDEFNVYDGSSWASYFSFSGTTSGGIPYFSSTTSMTSSSLLTANALMVGGGAGGAPSTIGMGTSTTVLHGNASGAPTYGPVDLGADVSGNLPVGNLNSGTGATALSFWRGDGSWAVPKITSVAVQTFTSNGTYTPAAGMVSCLV
;
A
#
# COMPACT_ATOMS: atom_id res chain seq x y z
N MET A 1 -58.37 -2.94 88.32
CA MET A 1 -58.35 -3.36 86.90
C MET A 1 -56.93 -3.78 86.55
N THR A 2 -56.61 -5.06 86.73
CA THR A 2 -55.24 -5.58 86.55
C THR A 2 -55.00 -5.84 85.07
N ILE A 3 -54.31 -4.92 84.40
CA ILE A 3 -53.90 -5.10 83.00
C ILE A 3 -52.91 -6.27 82.96
N ASN A 4 -53.28 -7.37 82.30
CA ASN A 4 -52.43 -8.55 82.17
C ASN A 4 -51.26 -8.25 81.21
N ARG A 5 -50.16 -7.75 81.80
CA ARG A 5 -48.96 -7.24 81.10
C ARG A 5 -48.31 -8.29 80.18
N SER A 6 -48.50 -9.59 80.44
CA SER A 6 -47.94 -10.68 79.63
C SER A 6 -48.62 -10.83 78.25
N THR A 7 -49.94 -10.68 78.19
CA THR A 7 -50.72 -10.71 76.94
C THR A 7 -50.53 -9.46 76.10
N ALA A 8 -50.35 -8.30 76.73
CA ALA A 8 -50.02 -7.05 76.04
C ALA A 8 -48.62 -7.12 75.40
N PHE A 9 -47.62 -7.62 76.15
CA PHE A 9 -46.25 -7.78 75.65
C PHE A 9 -46.16 -8.74 74.45
N ARG A 10 -46.82 -9.91 74.51
CA ARG A 10 -46.85 -10.88 73.40
C ARG A 10 -47.51 -10.30 72.15
N ARG A 11 -48.61 -9.55 72.31
CA ARG A 11 -49.28 -8.86 71.19
C ARG A 11 -48.40 -7.78 70.56
N SER A 12 -47.70 -6.98 71.37
CA SER A 12 -46.76 -5.97 70.87
C SER A 12 -45.58 -6.57 70.11
N VAL A 13 -45.01 -7.68 70.61
CA VAL A 13 -43.91 -8.37 69.92
C VAL A 13 -44.35 -8.96 68.59
N THR A 14 -45.51 -9.63 68.53
CA THR A 14 -46.06 -10.14 67.25
C THR A 14 -46.36 -9.03 66.25
N LEU A 15 -46.88 -7.88 66.72
CA LEU A 15 -47.15 -6.72 65.87
C LEU A 15 -45.84 -6.11 65.32
N LEU A 16 -44.80 -6.00 66.15
CA LEU A 16 -43.48 -5.51 65.76
C LEU A 16 -42.80 -6.42 64.71
N PHE A 17 -42.86 -7.75 64.88
CA PHE A 17 -42.37 -8.69 63.88
C PHE A 17 -43.14 -8.61 62.57
N GLY A 18 -44.47 -8.42 62.62
CA GLY A 18 -45.31 -8.23 61.44
C GLY A 18 -44.99 -6.93 60.69
N ILE A 19 -44.80 -5.82 61.42
CA ILE A 19 -44.41 -4.53 60.83
C ILE A 19 -43.01 -4.60 60.21
N ALA A 20 -42.04 -5.23 60.88
CA ALA A 20 -40.69 -5.39 60.34
C ALA A 20 -40.67 -6.23 59.04
N ALA A 21 -41.44 -7.33 58.99
CA ALA A 21 -41.57 -8.15 57.79
C ALA A 21 -42.22 -7.38 56.63
N PHE A 22 -43.25 -6.57 56.90
CA PHE A 22 -43.91 -5.73 55.90
C PHE A 22 -43.03 -4.58 55.41
N LEU A 23 -42.26 -3.95 56.31
CA LEU A 23 -41.32 -2.88 55.97
C LEU A 23 -40.13 -3.38 55.15
N SER A 24 -39.75 -4.66 55.30
CA SER A 24 -38.70 -5.32 54.50
C SER A 24 -39.10 -5.51 53.03
N ILE A 25 -40.39 -5.62 52.74
CA ILE A 25 -40.95 -5.79 51.39
C ILE A 25 -41.13 -4.43 50.68
N LEU A 26 -41.13 -3.33 51.43
CA LEU A 26 -41.31 -1.97 50.90
C LEU A 26 -40.01 -1.26 50.48
N VAL A 27 -38.84 -1.92 50.58
CA VAL A 27 -37.59 -1.35 50.05
C VAL A 27 -37.66 -1.49 48.53
N PRO A 28 -37.63 -0.40 47.73
CA PRO A 28 -37.61 -0.53 46.28
C PRO A 28 -36.33 -1.28 45.89
N SER A 29 -36.46 -2.51 45.41
CA SER A 29 -35.36 -3.22 44.77
C SER A 29 -35.13 -2.56 43.41
N SER A 30 -34.15 -1.65 43.35
CA SER A 30 -33.67 -1.10 42.09
C SER A 30 -33.03 -2.23 41.29
N ALA A 31 -33.83 -2.93 40.47
CA ALA A 31 -33.29 -3.78 39.43
C ALA A 31 -32.71 -2.86 38.36
N ASN A 32 -31.42 -2.53 38.47
CA ASN A 32 -30.71 -1.90 37.37
C ASN A 32 -30.77 -2.88 36.20
N ALA A 33 -31.32 -2.45 35.06
CA ALA A 33 -31.23 -3.23 33.84
C ALA A 33 -29.73 -3.44 33.54
N GLN A 34 -29.25 -4.67 33.73
CA GLN A 34 -27.92 -5.08 33.27
C GLN A 34 -28.01 -5.39 31.77
N GLY A 35 -26.88 -5.32 31.06
CA GLY A 35 -26.81 -5.76 29.67
C GLY A 35 -27.33 -7.20 29.49
N VAL A 36 -27.76 -7.53 28.28
CA VAL A 36 -28.16 -8.90 27.93
C VAL A 36 -26.90 -9.71 27.63
N GLY A 37 -26.67 -10.78 28.40
CA GLY A 37 -25.62 -11.74 28.12
C GLY A 37 -26.18 -13.03 27.52
N ILE A 38 -25.60 -13.50 26.41
CA ILE A 38 -25.91 -14.83 25.85
C ILE A 38 -24.60 -15.61 25.74
N SER A 39 -24.50 -16.73 26.46
CA SER A 39 -23.31 -17.59 26.43
C SER A 39 -23.59 -19.03 26.87
N GLU A 40 -22.62 -19.93 26.74
CA GLU A 40 -22.68 -21.30 27.28
C GLU A 40 -22.35 -21.40 28.79
N SER A 41 -21.99 -20.30 29.44
CA SER A 41 -21.66 -20.23 30.87
C SER A 41 -22.31 -19.02 31.56
N SER A 42 -22.21 -18.91 32.88
CA SER A 42 -22.66 -17.69 33.56
C SER A 42 -21.71 -16.54 33.24
N ILE A 43 -22.26 -15.39 32.84
CA ILE A 43 -21.49 -14.18 32.52
C ILE A 43 -22.15 -12.99 33.21
N VAL A 44 -21.34 -12.01 33.59
CA VAL A 44 -21.80 -10.65 33.88
C VAL A 44 -21.41 -9.84 32.64
N PRO A 45 -22.36 -9.39 31.80
CA PRO A 45 -22.04 -8.58 30.63
C PRO A 45 -21.25 -7.33 31.02
N ASP A 46 -20.34 -6.90 30.15
CA ASP A 46 -19.58 -5.69 30.36
C ASP A 46 -20.52 -4.49 30.62
N PRO A 47 -20.23 -3.60 31.60
CA PRO A 47 -21.08 -2.46 31.91
C PRO A 47 -21.34 -1.50 30.73
N SER A 48 -20.45 -1.50 29.72
CA SER A 48 -20.61 -0.71 28.49
C SER A 48 -21.44 -1.42 27.40
N ALA A 49 -21.80 -2.70 27.58
CA ALA A 49 -22.50 -3.49 26.60
C ALA A 49 -24.00 -3.65 26.94
N ILE A 50 -24.88 -3.30 25.98
CA ILE A 50 -26.30 -3.67 26.05
C ILE A 50 -26.50 -5.15 25.66
N LEU A 51 -25.65 -5.69 24.78
CA LEU A 51 -25.66 -7.10 24.38
C LEU A 51 -24.22 -7.63 24.33
N GLU A 52 -23.93 -8.69 25.07
CA GLU A 52 -22.68 -9.45 24.98
C GLU A 52 -22.96 -10.89 24.58
N LEU A 53 -22.29 -11.34 23.53
CA LEU A 53 -22.34 -12.72 23.04
C LEU A 53 -20.97 -13.35 23.31
N ARG A 54 -20.93 -14.35 24.19
CA ARG A 54 -19.69 -15.07 24.50
C ARG A 54 -19.86 -16.52 24.09
N SER A 55 -19.08 -16.98 23.13
CA SER A 55 -19.13 -18.37 22.69
C SER A 55 -17.79 -18.83 22.15
N THR A 56 -17.45 -20.09 22.38
CA THR A 56 -16.30 -20.76 21.75
C THR A 56 -16.70 -21.66 20.58
N ALA A 57 -18.01 -21.85 20.35
CA ALA A 57 -18.54 -22.80 19.38
C ALA A 57 -19.53 -22.19 18.38
N ARG A 58 -20.03 -20.97 18.63
CA ARG A 58 -21.11 -20.32 17.87
C ARG A 58 -20.79 -18.83 17.68
N GLY A 59 -21.47 -18.20 16.72
CA GLY A 59 -21.36 -16.76 16.46
C GLY A 59 -22.73 -16.10 16.34
N LEU A 60 -22.73 -14.79 16.06
CA LEU A 60 -23.94 -14.04 15.73
C LEU A 60 -24.31 -14.27 14.26
N LEU A 61 -25.47 -14.87 14.01
CA LEU A 61 -26.06 -14.92 12.68
C LEU A 61 -27.01 -13.72 12.52
N VAL A 62 -26.59 -12.72 11.75
CA VAL A 62 -27.45 -11.57 11.39
C VAL A 62 -28.52 -12.01 10.37
N PRO A 63 -29.62 -11.24 10.20
CA PRO A 63 -30.59 -11.50 9.14
C PRO A 63 -29.91 -11.65 7.78
N ARG A 64 -30.28 -12.70 7.04
CA ARG A 64 -29.75 -13.00 5.70
C ARG A 64 -30.87 -12.88 4.68
N MET A 65 -30.61 -12.16 3.60
CA MET A 65 -31.58 -11.98 2.51
C MET A 65 -30.86 -11.66 1.20
N ASN A 66 -31.57 -11.68 0.08
CA ASN A 66 -31.05 -11.20 -1.21
C ASN A 66 -31.19 -9.67 -1.32
N THR A 67 -30.61 -9.07 -2.36
CA THR A 67 -30.68 -7.61 -2.57
C THR A 67 -32.12 -7.09 -2.62
N ALA A 68 -33.03 -7.81 -3.29
CA ALA A 68 -34.44 -7.41 -3.36
C ALA A 68 -35.12 -7.40 -1.99
N GLY A 69 -34.84 -8.38 -1.13
CA GLY A 69 -35.32 -8.43 0.24
C GLY A 69 -34.78 -7.27 1.10
N ARG A 70 -33.51 -6.92 0.91
CA ARG A 70 -32.88 -5.76 1.58
C ARG A 70 -33.55 -4.45 1.17
N ASP A 71 -33.76 -4.27 -0.14
CA ASP A 71 -34.40 -3.07 -0.70
C ASP A 71 -35.88 -2.95 -0.33
N ALA A 72 -36.53 -4.07 0.01
CA ALA A 72 -37.92 -4.10 0.46
C ALA A 72 -38.11 -3.72 1.95
N ILE A 73 -37.03 -3.55 2.72
CA ILE A 73 -37.13 -3.09 4.11
C ILE A 73 -37.58 -1.63 4.11
N ALA A 74 -38.80 -1.37 4.58
CA ALA A 74 -39.33 -0.02 4.72
C ALA A 74 -38.69 0.70 5.91
N SER A 75 -38.22 1.94 5.68
CA SER A 75 -37.64 2.82 6.72
C SER A 75 -36.59 2.11 7.61
N PRO A 76 -35.52 1.53 7.04
CA PRO A 76 -34.48 0.87 7.83
C PRO A 76 -33.83 1.87 8.80
N ALA A 77 -33.50 1.40 10.01
CA ALA A 77 -32.79 2.21 10.98
C ALA A 77 -31.32 2.38 10.58
N GLU A 78 -30.74 3.55 10.85
CA GLU A 78 -29.30 3.76 10.74
C GLU A 78 -28.54 2.73 11.60
N GLY A 79 -27.49 2.14 11.03
CA GLY A 79 -26.72 1.07 11.66
C GLY A 79 -27.35 -0.33 11.56
N LEU A 80 -28.49 -0.50 10.89
CA LEU A 80 -29.07 -1.83 10.65
C LEU A 80 -28.10 -2.69 9.82
N VAL A 81 -27.72 -3.85 10.34
CA VAL A 81 -26.78 -4.78 9.71
C VAL A 81 -27.49 -6.04 9.21
N ILE A 82 -27.25 -6.40 7.96
CA ILE A 82 -27.72 -7.64 7.33
C ILE A 82 -26.59 -8.29 6.53
N PHE A 83 -26.71 -9.59 6.24
CA PHE A 83 -25.85 -10.27 5.27
C PHE A 83 -26.60 -10.46 3.95
N ASN A 84 -26.10 -9.84 2.87
CA ASN A 84 -26.71 -9.89 1.55
C ASN A 84 -26.16 -11.10 0.78
N THR A 85 -27.01 -12.10 0.60
CA THR A 85 -26.71 -13.36 -0.10
C THR A 85 -26.60 -13.23 -1.62
N THR A 86 -26.93 -12.07 -2.19
CA THR A 86 -26.71 -11.80 -3.62
C THR A 86 -25.30 -11.28 -3.88
N THR A 87 -24.77 -10.46 -2.97
CA THR A 87 -23.44 -9.86 -3.10
C THR A 87 -22.39 -10.54 -2.22
N ASP A 88 -22.80 -11.48 -1.37
CA ASP A 88 -21.97 -12.16 -0.36
C ASP A 88 -21.25 -11.19 0.60
N GLU A 89 -21.94 -10.13 1.00
CA GLU A 89 -21.38 -9.04 1.81
C GLU A 89 -22.30 -8.67 2.99
N PHE A 90 -21.69 -8.19 4.07
CA PHE A 90 -22.43 -7.45 5.09
C PHE A 90 -22.83 -6.08 4.51
N ASN A 91 -24.12 -5.76 4.60
CA ASN A 91 -24.61 -4.41 4.31
C ASN A 91 -25.06 -3.73 5.61
N VAL A 92 -24.71 -2.46 5.73
CA VAL A 92 -25.12 -1.57 6.83
C VAL A 92 -25.90 -0.42 6.23
N TYR A 93 -27.06 -0.10 6.81
CA TYR A 93 -27.80 1.10 6.41
C TYR A 93 -27.17 2.34 7.05
N ASP A 94 -26.72 3.30 6.24
CA ASP A 94 -26.04 4.53 6.71
C ASP A 94 -27.01 5.67 7.08
N GLY A 95 -28.32 5.39 7.10
CA GLY A 95 -29.37 6.38 7.30
C GLY A 95 -29.97 6.93 6.01
N SER A 96 -29.31 6.72 4.86
CA SER A 96 -29.79 7.11 3.52
C SER A 96 -29.75 5.97 2.51
N SER A 97 -28.69 5.17 2.53
CA SER A 97 -28.40 4.09 1.59
C SER A 97 -27.82 2.86 2.29
N TRP A 98 -27.81 1.74 1.58
CA TRP A 98 -27.13 0.53 2.06
C TRP A 98 -25.70 0.50 1.52
N ALA A 99 -24.74 0.40 2.43
CA ALA A 99 -23.31 0.33 2.12
C ALA A 99 -22.71 -1.03 2.53
N SER A 100 -21.71 -1.51 1.78
CA SER A 100 -20.94 -2.69 2.16
C SER A 100 -19.79 -2.28 3.09
N TYR A 101 -19.68 -2.90 4.27
CA TYR A 101 -18.74 -2.45 5.33
C TYR A 101 -17.43 -3.25 5.40
N PHE A 102 -17.27 -4.29 4.58
CA PHE A 102 -16.05 -5.14 4.53
C PHE A 102 -15.57 -5.44 3.12
N SER A 103 -15.89 -4.54 2.18
CA SER A 103 -15.55 -4.68 0.78
C SER A 103 -14.60 -3.56 0.39
N PHE A 104 -13.52 -3.90 -0.31
CA PHE A 104 -12.75 -2.90 -1.05
C PHE A 104 -13.57 -2.50 -2.29
N SER A 105 -14.60 -1.68 -2.07
CA SER A 105 -15.42 -1.13 -3.15
C SER A 105 -14.72 0.07 -3.78
N GLY A 106 -14.80 0.18 -5.11
CA GLY A 106 -14.20 1.29 -5.86
C GLY A 106 -12.71 1.16 -6.19
N THR A 107 -12.12 -0.03 -6.05
CA THR A 107 -10.72 -0.26 -6.46
C THR A 107 -10.59 -0.64 -7.94
N THR A 108 -9.50 -0.22 -8.58
CA THR A 108 -9.18 -0.61 -9.96
C THR A 108 -8.50 -1.99 -9.99
N SER A 109 -9.05 -2.94 -10.76
CA SER A 109 -8.37 -4.22 -11.03
C SER A 109 -7.00 -3.97 -11.68
N GLY A 110 -5.94 -4.53 -11.09
CA GLY A 110 -4.55 -4.29 -11.52
C GLY A 110 -3.96 -2.94 -11.07
N GLY A 111 -4.70 -2.17 -10.26
CA GLY A 111 -4.16 -1.04 -9.51
C GLY A 111 -3.53 -1.47 -8.18
N ILE A 112 -2.73 -0.59 -7.60
CA ILE A 112 -2.07 -0.81 -6.31
C ILE A 112 -2.77 0.04 -5.25
N PRO A 113 -3.23 -0.55 -4.12
CA PRO A 113 -3.74 0.21 -2.99
C PRO A 113 -2.66 1.15 -2.41
N TYR A 114 -3.02 2.40 -2.15
CA TYR A 114 -2.13 3.40 -1.59
C TYR A 114 -2.90 4.41 -0.73
N PHE A 115 -2.18 5.15 0.12
CA PHE A 115 -2.73 6.26 0.87
C PHE A 115 -2.75 7.54 0.03
N SER A 116 -3.93 8.02 -0.34
CA SER A 116 -4.09 9.32 -0.99
C SER A 116 -4.05 10.49 0.01
N SER A 117 -4.19 10.19 1.30
CA SER A 117 -4.03 11.13 2.43
C SER A 117 -3.55 10.36 3.68
N THR A 118 -3.37 11.05 4.81
CA THR A 118 -2.99 10.41 6.09
C THR A 118 -4.07 9.49 6.67
N THR A 119 -5.32 9.58 6.17
CA THR A 119 -6.46 8.84 6.72
C THR A 119 -7.26 8.08 5.67
N SER A 120 -6.92 8.20 4.38
CA SER A 120 -7.70 7.62 3.28
C SER A 120 -6.83 6.73 2.40
N MET A 121 -7.26 5.48 2.25
CA MET A 121 -6.73 4.54 1.27
C MET A 121 -7.59 4.59 0.00
N THR A 122 -6.95 4.49 -1.16
CA THR A 122 -7.59 4.30 -2.46
C THR A 122 -6.72 3.40 -3.34
N SER A 123 -7.06 3.19 -4.60
CA SER A 123 -6.24 2.44 -5.55
C SER A 123 -5.72 3.33 -6.68
N SER A 124 -4.54 3.04 -7.21
CA SER A 124 -4.06 3.64 -8.46
C SER A 124 -4.94 3.26 -9.66
N SER A 125 -4.66 3.86 -10.82
CA SER A 125 -5.12 3.31 -12.10
C SER A 125 -4.49 1.93 -12.38
N LEU A 126 -5.03 1.21 -13.37
CA LEU A 126 -4.42 -0.01 -13.90
C LEU A 126 -2.99 0.28 -14.35
N LEU A 127 -2.05 -0.48 -13.82
CA LEU A 127 -0.64 -0.36 -14.19
C LEU A 127 -0.34 -1.19 -15.46
N THR A 128 0.64 -0.75 -16.24
CA THR A 128 1.04 -1.46 -17.46
C THR A 128 1.76 -2.77 -17.10
N ALA A 129 1.36 -3.88 -17.71
CA ALA A 129 2.01 -5.17 -17.47
C ALA A 129 3.51 -5.12 -17.79
N ASN A 130 4.34 -5.72 -16.93
CA ASN A 130 5.81 -5.77 -17.03
C ASN A 130 6.53 -4.41 -16.95
N ALA A 131 5.80 -3.31 -16.79
CA ALA A 131 6.37 -1.99 -16.62
C ALA A 131 6.91 -1.82 -15.19
N LEU A 132 7.95 -1.00 -15.02
CA LEU A 132 8.52 -0.75 -13.70
C LEU A 132 7.64 0.26 -12.94
N MET A 133 7.22 -0.11 -11.72
CA MET A 133 6.46 0.74 -10.83
C MET A 133 7.35 1.83 -10.21
N VAL A 134 6.84 3.06 -10.16
CA VAL A 134 7.42 4.19 -9.44
C VAL A 134 6.40 4.72 -8.43
N GLY A 135 6.87 5.05 -7.22
CA GLY A 135 6.02 5.62 -6.19
C GLY A 135 5.58 7.04 -6.53
N GLY A 136 4.35 7.40 -6.14
CA GLY A 136 3.82 8.76 -6.36
C GLY A 136 4.23 9.79 -5.30
N GLY A 137 4.92 9.37 -4.23
CA GLY A 137 5.21 10.21 -3.07
C GLY A 137 4.01 10.36 -2.13
N ALA A 138 4.06 11.34 -1.23
CA ALA A 138 2.99 11.57 -0.25
C ALA A 138 1.67 11.93 -0.95
N GLY A 139 0.64 11.09 -0.80
CA GLY A 139 -0.68 11.28 -1.41
C GLY A 139 -0.76 11.00 -2.91
N GLY A 140 0.38 10.76 -3.57
CA GLY A 140 0.43 10.45 -5.00
C GLY A 140 0.22 8.96 -5.28
N ALA A 141 -0.60 8.66 -6.28
CA ALA A 141 -0.78 7.28 -6.74
C ALA A 141 0.54 6.73 -7.29
N PRO A 142 0.89 5.47 -6.99
CA PRO A 142 1.90 4.77 -7.76
C PRO A 142 1.55 4.75 -9.25
N SER A 143 2.58 4.83 -10.09
CA SER A 143 2.44 4.75 -11.54
C SER A 143 3.53 3.84 -12.11
N THR A 144 3.53 3.64 -13.42
CA THR A 144 4.59 2.90 -14.10
C THR A 144 5.29 3.77 -15.12
N ILE A 145 6.60 3.60 -15.26
CA ILE A 145 7.34 4.08 -16.43
C ILE A 145 7.20 3.07 -17.58
N GLY A 146 7.30 3.51 -18.83
CA GLY A 146 7.11 2.65 -20.01
C GLY A 146 8.03 1.42 -20.04
N MET A 147 7.77 0.47 -20.94
CA MET A 147 8.63 -0.70 -21.12
C MET A 147 9.91 -0.32 -21.86
N GLY A 148 11.06 -0.79 -21.38
CA GLY A 148 12.30 -0.74 -22.15
C GLY A 148 12.21 -1.62 -23.42
N THR A 149 13.06 -1.33 -24.40
CA THR A 149 13.29 -2.21 -25.55
C THR A 149 14.52 -3.08 -25.34
N SER A 150 14.81 -4.00 -26.26
CA SER A 150 16.02 -4.83 -26.23
C SER A 150 17.34 -4.05 -26.34
N THR A 151 17.28 -2.75 -26.64
CA THR A 151 18.46 -1.88 -26.83
C THR A 151 18.52 -0.74 -25.82
N THR A 152 17.65 -0.72 -24.82
CA THR A 152 17.62 0.32 -23.80
C THR A 152 17.82 -0.27 -22.42
N VAL A 153 18.50 0.48 -21.56
CA VAL A 153 18.63 0.20 -20.13
C VAL A 153 17.88 1.24 -19.33
N LEU A 154 17.68 0.98 -18.05
CA LEU A 154 17.08 1.93 -17.13
C LEU A 154 18.14 2.90 -16.60
N HIS A 155 17.94 4.18 -16.86
CA HIS A 155 18.81 5.27 -16.41
C HIS A 155 18.24 5.95 -15.19
N GLY A 156 19.10 6.24 -14.21
CA GLY A 156 18.73 7.05 -13.05
C GLY A 156 18.43 8.49 -13.45
N ASN A 157 17.62 9.18 -12.66
CA ASN A 157 17.30 10.59 -12.84
C ASN A 157 17.29 11.29 -11.48
N ALA A 158 18.22 12.23 -11.26
CA ALA A 158 18.44 12.83 -9.94
C ALA A 158 17.23 13.64 -9.43
N SER A 159 16.40 14.15 -10.33
CA SER A 159 15.26 15.01 -10.00
C SER A 159 13.92 14.48 -10.53
N GLY A 160 13.83 13.18 -10.87
CA GLY A 160 12.62 12.62 -11.44
C GLY A 160 12.61 11.09 -11.49
N ALA A 161 11.62 10.53 -12.18
CA ALA A 161 11.56 9.10 -12.39
C ALA A 161 12.71 8.64 -13.32
N PRO A 162 13.24 7.43 -13.10
CA PRO A 162 14.14 6.76 -14.04
C PRO A 162 13.51 6.66 -15.45
N THR A 163 14.35 6.64 -16.48
CA THR A 163 13.89 6.54 -17.88
C THR A 163 14.65 5.46 -18.63
N TYR A 164 13.99 4.82 -19.60
CA TYR A 164 14.67 3.91 -20.50
C TYR A 164 15.37 4.70 -21.61
N GLY A 165 16.62 4.36 -21.90
CA GLY A 165 17.38 4.94 -23.00
C GLY A 165 18.51 4.02 -23.45
N PRO A 166 19.10 4.28 -24.63
CA PRO A 166 20.31 3.57 -25.05
C PRO A 166 21.45 3.88 -24.07
N VAL A 167 22.49 3.04 -24.07
CA VAL A 167 23.73 3.35 -23.35
C VAL A 167 24.45 4.48 -24.09
N ASP A 168 24.70 5.59 -23.41
CA ASP A 168 25.51 6.71 -23.89
C ASP A 168 26.96 6.52 -23.42
N LEU A 169 27.90 6.33 -24.36
CA LEU A 169 29.29 6.06 -24.02
C LEU A 169 30.03 7.26 -23.39
N GLY A 170 29.53 8.48 -23.56
CA GLY A 170 30.11 9.69 -22.97
C GLY A 170 29.54 10.03 -21.60
N ALA A 171 28.29 9.65 -21.33
CA ALA A 171 27.62 9.89 -20.06
C ALA A 171 27.69 8.69 -19.09
N ASP A 172 27.55 7.47 -19.60
CA ASP A 172 27.38 6.27 -18.78
C ASP A 172 28.72 5.57 -18.45
N VAL A 173 29.76 5.79 -19.24
CA VAL A 173 31.08 5.21 -19.02
C VAL A 173 32.00 6.26 -18.41
N SER A 174 32.41 6.04 -17.16
CA SER A 174 33.46 6.84 -16.53
C SER A 174 34.83 6.23 -16.79
N GLY A 175 35.80 7.07 -17.20
CA GLY A 175 37.16 6.63 -17.54
C GLY A 175 37.31 6.09 -18.97
N ASN A 176 38.36 5.30 -19.21
CA ASN A 176 38.63 4.73 -20.52
C ASN A 176 37.87 3.41 -20.72
N LEU A 177 37.30 3.22 -21.92
CA LEU A 177 36.78 1.93 -22.33
C LEU A 177 37.95 0.97 -22.63
N PRO A 178 38.11 -0.15 -21.89
CA PRO A 178 39.24 -1.05 -22.09
C PRO A 178 39.24 -1.71 -23.47
N VAL A 179 40.42 -2.07 -23.97
CA VAL A 179 40.59 -2.71 -25.29
C VAL A 179 39.82 -4.03 -25.41
N GLY A 180 39.58 -4.73 -24.30
CA GLY A 180 38.77 -5.94 -24.24
C GLY A 180 37.30 -5.72 -24.59
N ASN A 181 36.81 -4.48 -24.60
CA ASN A 181 35.44 -4.14 -25.01
C ASN A 181 35.36 -3.72 -26.49
N LEU A 182 36.48 -3.67 -27.22
CA LEU A 182 36.57 -3.36 -28.65
C LEU A 182 36.91 -4.63 -29.44
N ASN A 183 35.88 -5.29 -29.99
CA ASN A 183 35.97 -6.62 -30.62
C ASN A 183 36.64 -7.70 -29.75
N SER A 184 36.37 -7.68 -28.44
CA SER A 184 37.01 -8.56 -27.45
C SER A 184 38.54 -8.42 -27.38
N GLY A 185 39.12 -7.34 -27.92
CA GLY A 185 40.57 -7.21 -28.10
C GLY A 185 41.16 -8.15 -29.16
N THR A 186 40.33 -8.83 -29.95
CA THR A 186 40.78 -9.81 -30.96
C THR A 186 41.56 -9.09 -32.07
N GLY A 187 42.85 -9.41 -32.19
CA GLY A 187 43.76 -8.76 -33.14
C GLY A 187 44.46 -7.51 -32.61
N ALA A 188 44.20 -7.11 -31.36
CA ALA A 188 44.97 -6.06 -30.70
C ALA A 188 46.39 -6.54 -30.36
N THR A 189 47.39 -5.70 -30.64
CA THR A 189 48.79 -5.88 -30.27
C THR A 189 49.34 -4.56 -29.74
N ALA A 190 50.54 -4.58 -29.17
CA ALA A 190 51.25 -3.36 -28.77
C ALA A 190 51.52 -2.38 -29.95
N LEU A 191 51.31 -2.82 -31.20
CA LEU A 191 51.57 -2.06 -32.42
C LEU A 191 50.29 -1.68 -33.18
N SER A 192 49.10 -1.99 -32.66
CA SER A 192 47.85 -1.72 -33.38
C SER A 192 47.01 -0.65 -32.69
N PHE A 193 46.25 0.12 -33.47
CA PHE A 193 45.23 1.05 -32.99
C PHE A 193 43.84 0.61 -33.47
N TRP A 194 42.80 0.98 -32.72
CA TRP A 194 41.41 0.74 -33.11
C TRP A 194 40.99 1.77 -34.15
N ARG A 195 40.50 1.32 -35.31
CA ARG A 195 40.09 2.25 -36.39
C ARG A 195 38.68 2.81 -36.24
N GLY A 196 37.90 2.32 -35.27
CA GLY A 196 36.48 2.66 -35.13
C GLY A 196 35.55 1.90 -36.07
N ASP A 197 36.07 1.19 -37.07
CA ASP A 197 35.30 0.43 -38.07
C ASP A 197 35.11 -1.06 -37.73
N GLY A 198 35.37 -1.44 -36.47
CA GLY A 198 35.30 -2.83 -36.04
C GLY A 198 36.62 -3.59 -36.18
N SER A 199 37.70 -2.98 -36.68
CA SER A 199 39.00 -3.64 -36.86
C SER A 199 40.17 -2.89 -36.22
N TRP A 200 41.14 -3.66 -35.71
CA TRP A 200 42.45 -3.19 -35.29
C TRP A 200 43.39 -3.08 -36.51
N ALA A 201 44.23 -2.04 -36.56
CA ALA A 201 45.19 -1.87 -37.65
C ALA A 201 46.58 -1.49 -37.14
N VAL A 202 47.62 -1.97 -37.82
CA VAL A 202 49.02 -1.58 -37.58
C VAL A 202 49.33 -0.32 -38.40
N PRO A 203 49.96 0.72 -37.82
CA PRO A 203 50.43 1.87 -38.57
C PRO A 203 51.36 1.45 -39.71
N LYS A 204 51.00 1.78 -40.96
CA LYS A 204 51.86 1.54 -42.13
C LYS A 204 52.55 2.82 -42.52
N ILE A 205 53.85 2.94 -42.23
CA ILE A 205 54.67 4.05 -42.71
C ILE A 205 55.19 3.66 -44.10
N THR A 206 54.50 4.13 -45.15
CA THR A 206 54.89 3.84 -46.54
C THR A 206 55.97 4.77 -47.07
N SER A 207 56.19 5.93 -46.44
CA SER A 207 57.27 6.87 -46.80
C SER A 207 57.56 7.82 -45.63
N VAL A 208 58.82 7.90 -45.19
CA VAL A 208 59.31 8.95 -44.29
C VAL A 208 59.86 10.07 -45.15
N ALA A 209 59.21 11.24 -45.16
CA ALA A 209 59.82 12.43 -45.71
C ALA A 209 60.78 13.00 -44.65
N VAL A 210 62.08 12.78 -44.82
CA VAL A 210 63.10 13.43 -44.00
C VAL A 210 63.11 14.91 -44.39
N GLN A 211 62.54 15.79 -43.55
CA GLN A 211 62.71 17.22 -43.70
C GLN A 211 64.04 17.63 -43.09
N THR A 212 65.05 17.81 -43.93
CA THR A 212 66.33 18.41 -43.51
C THR A 212 66.17 19.93 -43.51
N PHE A 213 66.08 20.55 -42.33
CA PHE A 213 66.11 22.01 -42.20
C PHE A 213 67.56 22.49 -42.32
N THR A 214 67.97 23.01 -43.47
CA THR A 214 69.22 23.78 -43.58
C THR A 214 68.94 25.23 -43.24
N SER A 215 69.77 25.80 -42.35
CA SER A 215 69.53 27.06 -41.62
C SER A 215 69.47 28.35 -42.46
N ASN A 216 69.26 28.30 -43.78
CA ASN A 216 69.07 29.51 -44.59
C ASN A 216 68.41 29.32 -45.97
N GLY A 217 67.64 28.25 -46.19
CA GLY A 217 67.03 27.97 -47.50
C GLY A 217 65.51 28.07 -47.49
N THR A 218 64.95 28.94 -48.33
CA THR A 218 63.52 29.04 -48.64
C THR A 218 62.93 27.67 -48.99
N TYR A 219 61.85 27.28 -48.30
CA TYR A 219 61.13 26.04 -48.57
C TYR A 219 60.27 26.18 -49.84
N THR A 220 60.49 25.31 -50.82
CA THR A 220 59.55 25.09 -51.93
C THR A 220 58.99 23.67 -51.81
N PRO A 221 57.74 23.48 -51.33
CA PRO A 221 57.14 22.15 -51.27
C PRO A 221 57.00 21.58 -52.68
N ALA A 222 57.29 20.29 -52.83
CA ALA A 222 56.81 19.55 -53.99
C ALA A 222 55.27 19.60 -54.02
N ALA A 223 54.69 19.70 -55.22
CA ALA A 223 53.24 19.84 -55.40
C ALA A 223 52.49 18.74 -54.62
N GLY A 224 51.66 19.16 -53.65
CA GLY A 224 50.81 18.26 -52.85
C GLY A 224 51.23 18.08 -51.38
N MET A 225 52.29 18.74 -50.89
CA MET A 225 52.65 18.71 -49.46
C MET A 225 52.08 19.89 -48.68
N VAL A 226 51.37 19.61 -47.58
CA VAL A 226 50.91 20.62 -46.60
C VAL A 226 52.07 20.89 -45.64
N SER A 227 52.58 22.13 -45.64
CA SER A 227 53.55 22.60 -44.65
C SER A 227 52.85 22.71 -43.30
N CYS A 228 53.13 21.80 -42.36
CA CYS A 228 52.84 22.02 -40.96
C CYS A 228 54.01 22.84 -40.39
N LEU A 229 53.86 24.17 -40.43
CA LEU A 229 54.70 25.05 -39.62
C LEU A 229 54.12 24.97 -38.19
N VAL A 230 54.93 24.52 -37.23
CA VAL A 230 54.63 24.66 -35.80
C VAL A 230 54.95 26.08 -35.38
#